data_AF-A0AAV6J532-F1
#
_entry.id   AF-A0AAV6J532-F1
#
_cell.length_a   1.000
_cell.length_b   1.000
_cell.length_c   1.000
_cell.angle_alpha   90.00
_cell.angle_beta   90.00
_cell.angle_gamma   90.00
#
_symmetry.space_group_name_H-M   'P 1'
#
loop_
_entity.id
_entity.type
_entity.pdbx_description
1 polymer ?
#
loop_
_entity_poly.entity_id
_entity_poly.type
_entity_poly.pdbx_seq_one_letter_code
_entity_poly.pdbx_strand_id
1 'polypeptide(L)'
;MPGIIGPSEYSQEPPRHPCLRINAKASFSLSLSLENMGAFTIEPFNAEPRRSDLVSSYVTPVDFFYKRNHGPIPIIDDIERYCVSITGLIDHPKLLFMKDVWNLPKYTVTATLQCAGNRRTAMSKTKTVKGVGWDVAALGNAVWSGAKLADVLELVGIPKLTSATPSGGKHVEFVSIDKCKEENGGPYKASIPLSQATNPLADVLLAYEMNGETINRDHGYPLRVVVPGVIGARSVKWLDSINIIAEECQGFFMQKDYKMFPPSVNWDNINWSTRKPQMDFPVQCAICSLEDSNIVKPGKITIKGYAVSGGGRGIERVDVSIDGGKTWLEASRFQKAGMPYIADDDSSSDKWAWVFFEVVTDVPKNAEIVAKAVDIASNVQPENVENIWNLRGILNTSWHRVHVRVGHSNI
;
A
#
# COMPACT_ATOMS: atom_id res chain seq x y z
N MET A 1 -12.48 9.02 -21.52
CA MET A 1 -13.90 9.29 -21.19
C MET A 1 -14.12 10.78 -21.08
N PRO A 2 -15.36 11.28 -21.23
CA PRO A 2 -15.63 12.67 -20.87
C PRO A 2 -15.48 12.80 -19.33
N GLY A 3 -14.84 13.86 -18.83
CA GLY A 3 -14.83 14.14 -17.39
C GLY A 3 -13.49 13.90 -16.66
N ILE A 4 -12.54 13.16 -17.26
CA ILE A 4 -11.19 13.01 -16.71
C ILE A 4 -10.18 12.72 -17.82
N ILE A 5 -8.96 13.22 -17.68
CA ILE A 5 -7.86 13.03 -18.63
C ILE A 5 -6.65 12.43 -17.89
N GLY A 6 -6.06 11.38 -18.48
CA GLY A 6 -4.74 10.87 -18.11
C GLY A 6 -3.63 11.53 -18.94
N PRO A 7 -2.82 12.43 -18.36
CA PRO A 7 -1.71 13.08 -19.07
C PRO A 7 -0.65 12.07 -19.48
N SER A 8 0.10 12.38 -20.54
CA SER A 8 1.31 11.64 -20.95
C SER A 8 2.61 12.30 -20.47
N GLU A 9 2.52 13.47 -19.83
CA GLU A 9 3.62 14.26 -19.30
C GLU A 9 3.30 14.76 -17.88
N TYR A 10 4.31 15.28 -17.18
CA TYR A 10 4.24 15.59 -15.74
C TYR A 10 4.12 17.10 -15.45
N SER A 11 3.70 17.92 -16.42
CA SER A 11 3.62 19.38 -16.29
C SER A 11 2.54 19.88 -15.31
N GLN A 12 1.52 19.06 -15.03
CA GLN A 12 0.34 19.40 -14.22
C GLN A 12 0.21 18.51 -12.96
N GLU A 13 1.35 18.09 -12.45
CA GLU A 13 1.47 17.33 -11.21
C GLU A 13 0.97 18.16 -10.00
N PRO A 14 0.20 17.57 -9.07
CA PRO A 14 -0.27 18.28 -7.88
C PRO A 14 0.90 18.65 -6.94
N PRO A 15 0.74 19.66 -6.06
CA PRO A 15 1.71 19.95 -5.01
C PRO A 15 1.73 18.83 -3.96
N ARG A 16 2.88 18.63 -3.30
CA ARG A 16 3.03 17.67 -2.20
C ARG A 16 3.76 18.29 -1.02
N HIS A 17 3.53 17.73 0.15
CA HIS A 17 4.18 18.19 1.38
C HIS A 17 5.72 18.02 1.28
N PRO A 18 6.52 19.06 1.64
CA PRO A 18 7.97 19.07 1.42
C PRO A 18 8.75 18.12 2.34
N CYS A 19 8.13 17.62 3.42
CA CYS A 19 8.81 16.67 4.33
C CYS A 19 8.85 15.23 3.82
N LEU A 20 8.14 14.91 2.72
CA LEU A 20 8.16 13.59 2.14
C LEU A 20 9.58 13.26 1.63
N ARG A 21 10.06 12.05 1.94
CA ARG A 21 11.29 11.51 1.37
C ARG A 21 10.96 11.03 -0.04
N ILE A 22 11.54 11.69 -1.04
CA ILE A 22 11.32 11.37 -2.44
C ILE A 22 12.17 10.15 -2.81
N ASN A 23 11.51 9.08 -3.25
CA ASN A 23 12.12 7.79 -3.60
C ASN A 23 12.35 7.63 -5.12
N ALA A 24 11.63 8.38 -5.93
CA ALA A 24 11.81 8.37 -7.37
C ALA A 24 13.16 9.01 -7.77
N LYS A 25 13.78 8.49 -8.82
CA LYS A 25 15.02 9.05 -9.37
C LYS A 25 14.69 10.36 -10.07
N ALA A 26 15.48 11.41 -9.83
CA ALA A 26 15.37 12.65 -10.60
C ALA A 26 15.70 12.36 -12.06
N SER A 27 14.86 12.82 -12.98
CA SER A 27 15.15 12.90 -14.41
C SER A 27 15.41 14.35 -14.77
N PHE A 28 16.52 14.62 -15.47
CA PHE A 28 16.81 15.94 -15.98
C PHE A 28 16.03 16.16 -17.28
N SER A 29 15.05 17.06 -17.29
CA SER A 29 14.44 17.56 -18.53
C SER A 29 14.97 18.98 -18.80
N LEU A 30 15.63 19.15 -19.94
CA LEU A 30 16.09 20.44 -20.43
C LEU A 30 14.89 21.14 -21.08
N SER A 31 14.15 21.97 -20.34
CA SER A 31 13.23 22.92 -20.96
C SER A 31 13.99 24.22 -21.24
N LEU A 32 14.15 24.54 -22.52
CA LEU A 32 14.77 25.77 -23.00
C LEU A 32 13.75 26.92 -22.95
N SER A 33 13.59 27.54 -21.78
CA SER A 33 13.10 28.92 -21.71
C SER A 33 13.82 29.67 -20.57
N LEU A 34 14.27 30.88 -20.88
CA LEU A 34 15.16 31.71 -20.04
C LEU A 34 14.53 32.23 -18.73
N GLU A 35 13.32 31.80 -18.37
CA GLU A 35 12.59 32.28 -17.18
C GLU A 35 12.38 31.20 -16.10
N ASN A 36 12.75 29.94 -16.34
CA ASN A 36 12.67 28.88 -15.33
C ASN A 36 14.06 28.39 -14.94
N MET A 37 14.53 28.77 -13.75
CA MET A 37 15.57 28.01 -13.05
C MET A 37 15.12 26.54 -12.98
N GLY A 38 15.90 25.64 -13.59
CA GLY A 38 15.51 24.25 -13.87
C GLY A 38 14.82 23.56 -12.68
N ALA A 39 13.52 23.30 -12.82
CA ALA A 39 12.79 22.48 -11.88
C ALA A 39 13.16 21.01 -12.11
N PHE A 40 13.81 20.37 -11.13
CA PHE A 40 13.96 18.92 -11.15
C PHE A 40 12.58 18.28 -11.10
N THR A 41 12.13 17.69 -12.22
CA THR A 41 10.89 16.91 -12.21
C THR A 41 11.20 15.47 -11.81
N ILE A 42 10.43 14.98 -10.84
CA ILE A 42 10.55 13.63 -10.28
C ILE A 42 9.44 12.80 -10.90
N GLU A 43 9.81 11.87 -11.78
CA GLU A 43 8.87 11.28 -12.73
C GLU A 43 9.03 9.74 -12.82
N PRO A 44 7.98 8.95 -12.50
CA PRO A 44 6.75 9.33 -11.80
C PRO A 44 6.99 9.60 -10.31
N PHE A 45 6.16 10.46 -9.71
CA PHE A 45 6.29 10.81 -8.29
C PHE A 45 6.11 9.59 -7.39
N ASN A 46 7.13 9.26 -6.60
CA ASN A 46 7.09 8.21 -5.58
C ASN A 46 7.78 8.70 -4.32
N ALA A 47 7.08 8.68 -3.18
CA ALA A 47 7.58 9.23 -1.93
C ALA A 47 6.94 8.56 -0.71
N GLU A 48 7.68 8.53 0.40
CA GLU A 48 7.25 8.04 1.72
C GLU A 48 7.44 9.12 2.80
N PRO A 49 6.67 9.10 3.90
CA PRO A 49 6.93 10.00 5.02
C PRO A 49 8.23 9.64 5.73
N ARG A 50 8.72 10.55 6.59
CA ARG A 50 9.79 10.20 7.54
C ARG A 50 9.25 9.15 8.52
N ARG A 51 10.13 8.27 9.02
CA ARG A 51 9.77 7.21 9.96
C ARG A 51 8.99 7.72 11.18
N SER A 52 9.43 8.84 11.75
CA SER A 52 8.77 9.48 12.89
C SER A 52 7.35 9.97 12.57
N ASP A 53 7.15 10.51 11.38
CA ASP A 53 5.85 11.05 10.95
C ASP A 53 4.88 9.92 10.58
N LEU A 54 5.39 8.76 10.16
CA LEU A 54 4.56 7.60 9.84
C LEU A 54 3.74 7.12 11.05
N VAL A 55 4.37 7.10 12.23
CA VAL A 55 3.79 6.54 13.46
C VAL A 55 3.32 7.62 14.44
N SER A 56 3.20 8.88 14.01
CA SER A 56 2.75 9.98 14.88
C SER A 56 1.26 9.90 15.23
N SER A 57 0.46 9.21 14.41
CA SER A 57 -0.98 9.05 14.60
C SER A 57 -1.48 7.75 13.98
N TYR A 58 -2.50 7.15 14.58
CA TYR A 58 -3.09 5.88 14.12
C TYR A 58 -3.68 5.98 12.71
N VAL A 59 -4.35 7.09 12.41
CA VAL A 59 -4.75 7.48 11.06
C VAL A 59 -3.68 8.41 10.51
N THR A 60 -3.03 8.01 9.42
CA THR A 60 -1.98 8.78 8.76
C THR A 60 -2.59 10.03 8.11
N PRO A 61 -2.09 11.25 8.39
CA PRO A 61 -2.52 12.45 7.68
C PRO A 61 -2.29 12.30 6.18
N VAL A 62 -3.19 12.83 5.36
CA VAL A 62 -3.15 12.67 3.89
C VAL A 62 -1.81 13.18 3.31
N ASP A 63 -1.26 14.26 3.87
CA ASP A 63 0.03 14.82 3.49
C ASP A 63 1.19 13.83 3.67
N PHE A 64 1.11 12.97 4.68
CA PHE A 64 2.13 11.98 5.03
C PHE A 64 1.82 10.58 4.52
N PHE A 65 0.62 10.31 4.01
CA PHE A 65 0.30 9.03 3.41
C PHE A 65 1.20 8.79 2.19
N TYR A 66 1.89 7.65 2.10
CA TYR A 66 2.86 7.41 1.02
C TYR A 66 2.23 7.53 -0.39
N LYS A 67 3.00 8.00 -1.36
CA LYS A 67 2.57 8.16 -2.75
C LYS A 67 3.35 7.19 -3.64
N ARG A 68 2.64 6.28 -4.30
CA ARG A 68 3.19 5.41 -5.36
C ARG A 68 2.44 5.67 -6.67
N ASN A 69 3.16 6.11 -7.70
CA ASN A 69 2.61 6.36 -9.03
C ASN A 69 3.47 5.70 -10.13
N HIS A 70 2.83 5.14 -11.15
CA HIS A 70 3.49 4.55 -12.34
C HIS A 70 3.50 5.52 -13.53
N GLY A 71 2.55 6.45 -13.59
CA GLY A 71 2.45 7.49 -14.61
C GLY A 71 2.17 8.88 -14.02
N PRO A 72 1.95 9.89 -14.87
CA PRO A 72 1.44 11.19 -14.48
C PRO A 72 0.08 11.10 -13.79
N ILE A 73 -0.23 12.05 -12.90
CA ILE A 73 -1.49 12.07 -12.15
C ILE A 73 -2.65 12.60 -13.02
N PRO A 74 -3.74 11.85 -13.21
CA PRO A 74 -4.94 12.31 -13.90
C PRO A 74 -5.52 13.64 -13.40
N ILE A 75 -6.24 14.32 -14.29
CA ILE A 75 -6.82 15.65 -14.09
C ILE A 75 -8.30 15.56 -14.43
N ILE A 76 -9.15 15.97 -13.50
CA ILE A 76 -10.59 16.13 -13.76
C ILE A 76 -10.78 17.38 -14.63
N ASP A 77 -11.54 17.27 -15.71
CA ASP A 77 -12.02 18.44 -16.48
C ASP A 77 -13.47 18.78 -16.09
N ASP A 78 -14.32 17.76 -15.95
CA ASP A 78 -15.73 17.89 -15.60
C ASP A 78 -16.23 16.69 -14.77
N ILE A 79 -16.43 16.91 -13.48
CA ILE A 79 -16.85 15.87 -12.53
C ILE A 79 -18.25 15.31 -12.85
N GLU A 80 -19.15 16.10 -13.44
CA GLU A 80 -20.51 15.67 -13.78
C GLU A 80 -20.52 14.73 -14.99
N ARG A 81 -19.49 14.82 -15.84
CA ARG A 81 -19.31 13.93 -16.99
C ARG A 81 -18.52 12.68 -16.66
N TYR A 82 -17.72 12.71 -15.60
CA TYR A 82 -16.97 11.54 -15.15
C TYR A 82 -17.93 10.39 -14.82
N CYS A 83 -17.64 9.24 -15.42
CA CYS A 83 -18.29 7.98 -15.12
C CYS A 83 -17.28 6.85 -15.12
N VAL A 84 -17.65 5.71 -14.55
CA VAL A 84 -16.94 4.45 -14.64
C VAL A 84 -17.77 3.49 -15.47
N SER A 85 -17.15 2.88 -16.48
CA SER A 85 -17.82 1.87 -17.31
C SER A 85 -17.76 0.50 -16.64
N ILE A 86 -18.91 -0.13 -16.42
CA ILE A 86 -19.01 -1.50 -15.90
C ILE A 86 -19.41 -2.41 -17.06
N THR A 87 -18.51 -3.30 -17.46
CA THR A 87 -18.66 -4.13 -18.68
C THR A 87 -18.13 -5.56 -18.48
N GLY A 88 -18.03 -6.32 -19.58
CA GLY A 88 -17.49 -7.68 -19.59
C GLY A 88 -18.59 -8.74 -19.58
N LEU A 89 -18.36 -9.82 -18.83
CA LEU A 89 -19.22 -11.01 -18.74
C LEU A 89 -20.43 -10.79 -17.82
N ILE A 90 -21.25 -9.80 -18.18
CA ILE A 90 -22.48 -9.36 -17.51
C ILE A 90 -23.59 -9.07 -18.53
N ASP A 91 -24.84 -9.18 -18.09
CA ASP A 91 -26.00 -9.00 -18.97
C ASP A 91 -26.38 -7.52 -19.15
N HIS A 92 -26.06 -6.68 -18.16
CA HIS A 92 -26.46 -5.28 -18.12
C HIS A 92 -25.25 -4.35 -17.92
N PRO A 93 -24.44 -4.11 -18.97
CA PRO A 93 -23.39 -3.10 -18.92
C PRO A 93 -23.96 -1.73 -18.53
N LYS A 94 -23.22 -0.99 -17.71
CA LYS A 94 -23.70 0.27 -17.13
C LYS A 94 -22.59 1.31 -17.05
N LEU A 95 -22.94 2.57 -17.34
CA LEU A 95 -22.11 3.71 -16.97
C LEU A 95 -22.54 4.18 -15.58
N LEU A 96 -21.58 4.27 -14.66
CA LEU A 96 -21.80 4.71 -13.29
C LEU A 96 -21.19 6.11 -13.10
N PHE A 97 -22.01 7.14 -13.07
CA PHE A 97 -21.58 8.52 -12.82
C PHE A 97 -21.35 8.75 -11.32
N MET A 98 -20.62 9.81 -10.95
CA MET A 98 -20.39 10.11 -9.51
C MET A 98 -21.71 10.25 -8.72
N LYS A 99 -22.74 10.87 -9.31
CA LYS A 99 -24.07 10.95 -8.70
C LYS A 99 -24.66 9.58 -8.36
N ASP A 100 -24.40 8.57 -9.19
CA ASP A 100 -24.90 7.22 -8.97
C ASP A 100 -24.12 6.56 -7.82
N VAL A 101 -22.80 6.79 -7.74
CA VAL A 101 -21.95 6.33 -6.64
C VAL A 101 -22.36 6.97 -5.32
N TRP A 102 -22.63 8.29 -5.30
CA TRP A 102 -23.05 9.00 -4.09
C TRP A 102 -24.45 8.62 -3.59
N ASN A 103 -25.31 8.11 -4.48
CA ASN A 103 -26.64 7.62 -4.11
C ASN A 103 -26.63 6.20 -3.54
N LEU A 104 -25.49 5.48 -3.59
CA LEU A 104 -25.35 4.19 -2.94
C LEU A 104 -25.10 4.34 -1.43
N PRO A 105 -25.38 3.30 -0.63
CA PRO A 105 -25.05 3.33 0.79
C PRO A 105 -23.56 3.59 0.99
N LYS A 106 -23.25 4.63 1.77
CA LYS A 106 -21.88 5.00 2.14
C LYS A 106 -21.41 4.13 3.30
N TYR A 107 -20.26 3.49 3.11
CA TYR A 107 -19.55 2.75 4.14
C TYR A 107 -18.21 3.41 4.45
N THR A 108 -17.76 3.24 5.68
CA THR A 108 -16.49 3.77 6.18
C THR A 108 -15.64 2.62 6.69
N VAL A 109 -14.44 2.45 6.15
CA VAL A 109 -13.52 1.35 6.45
C VAL A 109 -12.14 1.90 6.76
N THR A 110 -11.65 1.66 7.98
CA THR A 110 -10.25 1.93 8.33
C THR A 110 -9.38 0.82 7.74
N ALA A 111 -8.49 1.15 6.81
CA ALA A 111 -7.60 0.16 6.18
C ALA A 111 -6.21 0.71 5.91
N THR A 112 -5.20 -0.14 6.18
CA THR A 112 -3.81 0.12 5.83
C THR A 112 -3.53 -0.34 4.41
N LEU A 113 -2.99 0.55 3.58
CA LEU A 113 -2.44 0.17 2.28
C LEU A 113 -0.92 0.02 2.43
N GLN A 114 -0.41 -1.19 2.22
CA GLN A 114 1.03 -1.45 2.17
C GLN A 114 1.50 -1.70 0.73
N CYS A 115 2.50 -0.95 0.29
CA CYS A 115 3.17 -1.24 -0.98
C CYS A 115 3.90 -2.59 -0.90
N ALA A 116 3.79 -3.43 -1.93
CA ALA A 116 4.58 -4.67 -1.99
C ALA A 116 6.10 -4.40 -1.95
N GLY A 117 6.54 -3.21 -2.38
CA GLY A 117 7.94 -2.79 -2.32
C GLY A 117 8.41 -2.23 -0.98
N ASN A 118 7.57 -2.20 0.06
CA ASN A 118 7.97 -1.72 1.38
C ASN A 118 9.24 -2.43 1.88
N ARG A 119 10.18 -1.67 2.45
CA ARG A 119 11.50 -2.13 2.94
C ARG A 119 12.45 -2.69 1.85
N ARG A 120 12.20 -2.38 0.57
CA ARG A 120 13.05 -2.85 -0.56
C ARG A 120 14.52 -2.46 -0.42
N THR A 121 14.81 -1.24 0.05
CA THR A 121 16.19 -0.73 0.11
C THR A 121 17.07 -1.63 0.97
N ALA A 122 16.55 -2.14 2.09
CA ALA A 122 17.27 -3.09 2.93
C ALA A 122 17.58 -4.42 2.20
N MET A 123 16.64 -4.96 1.43
CA MET A 123 16.88 -6.16 0.61
C MET A 123 17.93 -5.91 -0.47
N SER A 124 17.96 -4.70 -1.04
CA SER A 124 18.95 -4.29 -2.03
C SER A 124 20.37 -4.19 -1.46
N LYS A 125 20.54 -4.04 -0.14
CA LYS A 125 21.87 -4.03 0.52
C LYS A 125 22.52 -5.42 0.46
N THR A 126 21.74 -6.51 0.57
CA THR A 126 22.25 -7.90 0.46
C THR A 126 22.62 -8.23 -0.98
N LYS A 127 21.72 -7.94 -1.93
CA LYS A 127 21.95 -8.12 -3.36
C LYS A 127 21.03 -7.18 -4.13
N THR A 128 21.60 -6.40 -5.05
CA THR A 128 20.89 -5.34 -5.78
C THR A 128 19.63 -5.86 -6.48
N VAL A 129 18.53 -5.14 -6.31
CA VAL A 129 17.22 -5.42 -6.94
C VAL A 129 16.79 -4.25 -7.81
N LYS A 130 15.94 -4.50 -8.82
CA LYS A 130 15.37 -3.42 -9.65
C LYS A 130 14.05 -2.93 -9.07
N GLY A 131 13.96 -1.64 -8.77
CA GLY A 131 12.72 -0.98 -8.35
C GLY A 131 12.99 0.35 -7.65
N VAL A 132 11.94 1.13 -7.41
CA VAL A 132 11.99 2.31 -6.53
C VAL A 132 12.46 1.88 -5.15
N GLY A 133 13.50 2.52 -4.62
CA GLY A 133 14.02 2.20 -3.29
C GLY A 133 13.07 2.71 -2.22
N TRP A 134 12.57 1.82 -1.38
CA TRP A 134 11.69 2.16 -0.25
C TRP A 134 12.37 1.78 1.05
N ASP A 135 12.30 2.71 2.01
CA ASP A 135 12.64 2.44 3.39
C ASP A 135 11.45 1.73 4.08
N VAL A 136 11.18 2.01 5.34
CA VAL A 136 10.16 1.31 6.14
C VAL A 136 8.78 1.94 6.06
N ALA A 137 8.59 3.00 5.28
CA ALA A 137 7.41 3.85 5.30
C ALA A 137 6.58 3.84 4.00
N ALA A 138 6.72 2.81 3.16
CA ALA A 138 5.88 2.62 1.97
C ALA A 138 4.51 1.98 2.31
N LEU A 139 3.84 2.56 3.31
CA LEU A 139 2.51 2.19 3.77
C LEU A 139 1.85 3.37 4.49
N GLY A 140 0.55 3.29 4.71
CA GLY A 140 -0.20 4.25 5.52
C GLY A 140 -1.58 3.71 5.88
N ASN A 141 -2.12 4.15 6.99
CA ASN A 141 -3.45 3.77 7.47
C ASN A 141 -4.42 4.94 7.34
N ALA A 142 -5.56 4.72 6.69
CA ALA A 142 -6.54 5.77 6.47
C ALA A 142 -7.96 5.25 6.66
N VAL A 143 -8.86 6.19 6.90
CA VAL A 143 -10.31 5.95 6.94
C VAL A 143 -10.86 6.21 5.54
N TRP A 144 -11.24 5.15 4.83
CA TRP A 144 -11.74 5.23 3.46
C TRP A 144 -13.25 5.20 3.46
N SER A 145 -13.90 6.11 2.74
CA SER A 145 -15.36 6.09 2.62
C SER A 145 -15.81 6.07 1.17
N GLY A 146 -16.85 5.28 0.92
CA GLY A 146 -17.50 5.19 -0.37
C GLY A 146 -18.51 4.05 -0.48
N ALA A 147 -18.82 3.64 -1.71
CA ALA A 147 -19.76 2.56 -1.96
C ALA A 147 -19.04 1.20 -1.89
N LYS A 148 -19.68 0.16 -1.33
CA LYS A 148 -19.15 -1.20 -1.42
C LYS A 148 -19.21 -1.68 -2.86
N LEU A 149 -18.12 -2.30 -3.32
CA LEU A 149 -18.08 -2.91 -4.66
C LEU A 149 -19.17 -3.98 -4.82
N ALA A 150 -19.47 -4.73 -3.76
CA ALA A 150 -20.53 -5.72 -3.78
C ALA A 150 -21.92 -5.11 -4.11
N ASP A 151 -22.23 -3.92 -3.58
CA ASP A 151 -23.49 -3.23 -3.88
C ASP A 151 -23.50 -2.69 -5.32
N VAL A 152 -22.36 -2.18 -5.80
CA VAL A 152 -22.20 -1.74 -7.20
C VAL A 152 -22.40 -2.90 -8.18
N LEU A 153 -21.85 -4.09 -7.87
CA LEU A 153 -22.00 -5.28 -8.70
C LEU A 153 -23.44 -5.83 -8.69
N GLU A 154 -24.16 -5.67 -7.58
CA GLU A 154 -25.58 -6.02 -7.48
C GLU A 154 -26.44 -5.17 -8.43
N LEU A 155 -26.10 -3.89 -8.64
CA LEU A 155 -26.79 -3.01 -9.61
C LEU A 155 -26.72 -3.49 -11.07
N VAL A 156 -25.71 -4.32 -11.41
CA VAL A 156 -25.53 -4.88 -12.76
C VAL A 156 -25.88 -6.37 -12.81
N GLY A 157 -26.60 -6.87 -11.80
CA GLY A 157 -27.16 -8.22 -11.79
C GLY A 157 -26.21 -9.31 -11.27
N ILE A 158 -25.12 -8.96 -10.59
CA ILE A 158 -24.24 -9.93 -9.92
C ILE A 158 -24.59 -9.97 -8.42
N PRO A 159 -25.23 -11.03 -7.92
CA PRO A 159 -25.57 -11.14 -6.50
C PRO A 159 -24.33 -11.16 -5.59
N LYS A 160 -24.51 -10.75 -4.34
CA LYS A 160 -23.51 -10.93 -3.29
C LYS A 160 -23.10 -12.40 -3.14
N LEU A 161 -21.85 -12.63 -2.72
CA LEU A 161 -21.27 -13.97 -2.52
C LEU A 161 -21.17 -14.83 -3.80
N THR A 162 -21.13 -14.19 -4.97
CA THR A 162 -20.98 -14.87 -6.27
C THR A 162 -19.51 -15.17 -6.56
N SER A 163 -19.20 -16.43 -6.86
CA SER A 163 -17.84 -16.84 -7.27
C SER A 163 -17.64 -16.91 -8.77
N ALA A 164 -18.72 -17.07 -9.55
CA ALA A 164 -18.70 -17.00 -11.01
C ALA A 164 -20.05 -16.52 -11.56
N THR A 165 -20.06 -15.68 -12.61
CA THR A 165 -21.29 -15.33 -13.33
C THR A 165 -21.74 -16.47 -14.25
N PRO A 166 -23.02 -16.55 -14.66
CA PRO A 166 -23.48 -17.52 -15.66
C PRO A 166 -22.70 -17.47 -16.98
N SER A 167 -22.22 -16.28 -17.35
CA SER A 167 -21.38 -16.04 -18.54
C SER A 167 -19.89 -16.38 -18.31
N GLY A 168 -19.55 -17.00 -17.17
CA GLY A 168 -18.22 -17.51 -16.88
C GLY A 168 -17.24 -16.50 -16.28
N GLY A 169 -17.68 -15.31 -15.88
CA GLY A 169 -16.83 -14.30 -15.25
C GLY A 169 -16.44 -14.69 -13.83
N LYS A 170 -15.15 -14.69 -13.51
CA LYS A 170 -14.59 -15.11 -12.19
C LYS A 170 -13.69 -14.07 -11.55
N HIS A 171 -13.38 -12.99 -12.26
CA HIS A 171 -12.52 -11.92 -11.80
C HIS A 171 -13.14 -10.55 -12.12
N VAL A 172 -12.78 -9.56 -11.32
CA VAL A 172 -13.13 -8.15 -11.54
C VAL A 172 -11.83 -7.40 -11.81
N GLU A 173 -11.66 -6.95 -13.05
CA GLU A 173 -10.56 -6.08 -13.47
C GLU A 173 -10.95 -4.62 -13.24
N PHE A 174 -9.99 -3.86 -12.74
CA PHE A 174 -10.07 -2.43 -12.53
C PHE A 174 -9.04 -1.76 -13.43
N VAL A 175 -9.50 -0.84 -14.26
CA VAL A 175 -8.67 -0.11 -15.23
C VAL A 175 -8.63 1.35 -14.82
N SER A 176 -7.42 1.89 -14.69
CA SER A 176 -7.21 3.33 -14.47
C SER A 176 -7.33 4.11 -15.79
N ILE A 177 -7.43 5.43 -15.73
CA ILE A 177 -7.22 6.30 -16.89
C ILE A 177 -5.77 6.81 -17.03
N ASP A 178 -4.89 6.48 -16.07
CA ASP A 178 -3.50 6.92 -16.14
C ASP A 178 -2.76 6.35 -17.37
N LYS A 179 -1.52 6.81 -17.58
CA LYS A 179 -0.66 6.34 -18.67
C LYS A 179 0.67 5.88 -18.12
N CYS A 180 0.93 4.59 -18.25
CA CYS A 180 2.12 3.94 -17.73
C CYS A 180 3.10 3.63 -18.86
N LYS A 181 4.40 3.88 -18.64
CA LYS A 181 5.45 3.53 -19.62
C LYS A 181 5.52 2.01 -19.84
N GLU A 182 5.30 1.23 -18.79
CA GLU A 182 5.30 -0.23 -18.80
C GLU A 182 4.17 -0.85 -19.64
N GLU A 183 3.11 -0.07 -19.91
CA GLU A 183 1.98 -0.45 -20.76
C GLU A 183 2.00 0.31 -22.10
N ASN A 184 3.18 0.82 -22.51
CA ASN A 184 3.37 1.60 -23.73
C ASN A 184 2.41 2.80 -23.86
N GLY A 185 2.19 3.51 -22.74
CA GLY A 185 1.24 4.62 -22.65
C GLY A 185 -0.20 4.20 -22.38
N GLY A 186 -0.45 2.90 -22.23
CA GLY A 186 -1.72 2.35 -21.74
C GLY A 186 -1.88 2.46 -20.21
N PRO A 187 -3.07 2.11 -19.69
CA PRO A 187 -3.42 2.34 -18.30
C PRO A 187 -2.91 1.27 -17.34
N TYR A 188 -2.75 1.67 -16.08
CA TYR A 188 -2.58 0.76 -14.96
C TYR A 188 -3.84 -0.12 -14.78
N LYS A 189 -3.62 -1.42 -14.59
CA LYS A 189 -4.70 -2.40 -14.37
C LYS A 189 -4.35 -3.37 -13.25
N ALA A 190 -5.36 -3.78 -12.50
CA ALA A 190 -5.28 -4.91 -11.59
C ALA A 190 -6.62 -5.65 -11.56
N SER A 191 -6.66 -6.86 -11.00
CA SER A 191 -7.93 -7.56 -10.75
C SER A 191 -7.94 -8.27 -9.41
N ILE A 192 -9.13 -8.50 -8.89
CA ILE A 192 -9.39 -9.39 -7.74
C ILE A 192 -10.35 -10.51 -8.15
N PRO A 193 -10.39 -11.65 -7.42
CA PRO A 193 -11.41 -12.67 -7.64
C PRO A 193 -12.83 -12.10 -7.43
N LEU A 194 -13.80 -12.57 -8.22
CA LEU A 194 -15.20 -12.17 -8.11
C LEU A 194 -15.77 -12.53 -6.74
N SER A 195 -15.35 -13.66 -6.17
CA SER A 195 -15.72 -14.07 -4.82
C SER A 195 -15.30 -13.07 -3.74
N GLN A 196 -14.18 -12.37 -3.91
CA GLN A 196 -13.76 -11.29 -3.02
C GLN A 196 -14.55 -10.01 -3.30
N ALA A 197 -14.73 -9.65 -4.57
CA ALA A 197 -15.42 -8.43 -4.98
C ALA A 197 -16.90 -8.39 -4.56
N THR A 198 -17.57 -9.54 -4.56
CA THR A 198 -18.99 -9.68 -4.24
C THR A 198 -19.24 -10.03 -2.77
N ASN A 199 -18.20 -10.24 -1.96
CA ASN A 199 -18.33 -10.52 -0.54
C ASN A 199 -18.39 -9.21 0.27
N PRO A 200 -19.53 -8.87 0.91
CA PRO A 200 -19.64 -7.66 1.71
C PRO A 200 -18.69 -7.61 2.90
N LEU A 201 -18.23 -8.76 3.40
CA LEU A 201 -17.28 -8.86 4.53
C LEU A 201 -15.82 -8.64 4.11
N ALA A 202 -15.53 -8.61 2.81
CA ALA A 202 -14.20 -8.27 2.30
C ALA A 202 -13.98 -6.74 2.22
N ASP A 203 -15.03 -5.95 2.46
CA ASP A 203 -15.00 -4.48 2.54
C ASP A 203 -14.30 -3.79 1.36
N VAL A 204 -14.39 -4.37 0.15
CA VAL A 204 -13.86 -3.72 -1.05
C VAL A 204 -14.71 -2.50 -1.36
N LEU A 205 -14.08 -1.32 -1.42
CA LEU A 205 -14.76 -0.03 -1.63
C LEU A 205 -14.40 0.56 -2.98
N LEU A 206 -15.39 1.21 -3.61
CA LEU A 206 -15.17 2.34 -4.51
C LEU A 206 -15.15 3.61 -3.65
N ALA A 207 -13.95 4.04 -3.25
CA ALA A 207 -13.74 5.14 -2.31
C ALA A 207 -13.61 6.48 -3.04
N TYR A 208 -14.38 7.46 -2.58
CA TYR A 208 -14.34 8.87 -3.02
C TYR A 208 -13.96 9.83 -1.87
N GLU A 209 -13.83 9.31 -0.65
CA GLU A 209 -13.34 10.03 0.52
C GLU A 209 -12.17 9.30 1.19
N MET A 210 -11.27 10.09 1.78
CA MET A 210 -10.13 9.63 2.56
C MET A 210 -9.97 10.54 3.78
N ASN A 211 -9.99 9.95 4.98
CA ASN A 211 -9.90 10.64 6.28
C ASN A 211 -11.00 11.70 6.49
N GLY A 212 -12.21 11.42 6.00
CA GLY A 212 -13.37 12.33 6.14
C GLY A 212 -13.43 13.46 5.10
N GLU A 213 -12.41 13.59 4.27
CA GLU A 213 -12.33 14.59 3.21
C GLU A 213 -12.48 13.95 1.84
N THR A 214 -12.80 14.76 0.82
CA THR A 214 -12.75 14.32 -0.58
C THR A 214 -11.35 13.79 -0.89
N ILE A 215 -11.27 12.62 -1.52
CA ILE A 215 -9.97 12.02 -1.86
C ILE A 215 -9.18 12.97 -2.77
N ASN A 216 -7.87 13.12 -2.54
CA ASN A 216 -7.06 14.04 -3.35
C ASN A 216 -6.59 13.39 -4.67
N ARG A 217 -6.00 14.21 -5.56
CA ARG A 217 -5.47 13.75 -6.86
C ARG A 217 -4.43 12.65 -6.73
N ASP A 218 -3.45 12.77 -5.83
CA ASP A 218 -2.40 11.74 -5.66
C ASP A 218 -2.96 10.37 -5.23
N HIS A 219 -4.07 10.36 -4.49
CA HIS A 219 -4.67 9.16 -3.94
C HIS A 219 -5.85 8.62 -4.74
N GLY A 220 -6.28 9.29 -5.80
CA GLY A 220 -7.19 8.70 -6.79
C GLY A 220 -8.45 9.50 -7.13
N TYR A 221 -8.50 10.81 -6.85
CA TYR A 221 -9.65 11.64 -7.19
C TYR A 221 -10.10 11.48 -8.66
N PRO A 222 -11.40 11.26 -8.93
CA PRO A 222 -12.52 11.30 -7.97
C PRO A 222 -12.85 9.96 -7.31
N LEU A 223 -12.38 8.85 -7.86
CA LEU A 223 -12.76 7.51 -7.42
C LEU A 223 -11.61 6.50 -7.56
N ARG A 224 -11.42 5.70 -6.52
CA ARG A 224 -10.46 4.59 -6.50
C ARG A 224 -11.10 3.31 -5.98
N VAL A 225 -10.47 2.17 -6.23
CA VAL A 225 -10.69 0.96 -5.43
C VAL A 225 -9.81 0.99 -4.18
N VAL A 226 -10.36 0.55 -3.07
CA VAL A 226 -9.62 0.12 -1.88
C VAL A 226 -9.93 -1.36 -1.66
N VAL A 227 -8.90 -2.20 -1.65
CA VAL A 227 -8.99 -3.64 -1.39
C VAL A 227 -8.31 -3.93 -0.05
N PRO A 228 -9.05 -3.96 1.07
CA PRO A 228 -8.47 -4.23 2.39
C PRO A 228 -7.75 -5.58 2.47
N GLY A 229 -6.67 -5.65 3.26
CA GLY A 229 -5.89 -6.88 3.47
C GLY A 229 -5.10 -7.38 2.25
N VAL A 230 -5.05 -6.62 1.16
CA VAL A 230 -4.34 -6.94 -0.08
C VAL A 230 -3.23 -5.90 -0.31
N ILE A 231 -2.16 -6.27 -1.02
CA ILE A 231 -1.10 -5.31 -1.36
C ILE A 231 -1.68 -4.09 -2.08
N GLY A 232 -1.12 -2.91 -1.79
CA GLY A 232 -1.64 -1.63 -2.29
C GLY A 232 -1.72 -1.52 -3.82
N ALA A 233 -0.96 -2.35 -4.54
CA ALA A 233 -1.00 -2.44 -6.01
C ALA A 233 -2.37 -2.82 -6.58
N ARG A 234 -3.25 -3.48 -5.81
CA ARG A 234 -4.58 -3.91 -6.30
C ARG A 234 -5.66 -2.86 -6.08
N SER A 235 -5.38 -1.85 -5.24
CA SER A 235 -6.25 -0.72 -4.98
C SER A 235 -6.07 0.33 -6.09
N VAL A 236 -6.62 0.09 -7.27
CA VAL A 236 -6.45 0.95 -8.47
C VAL A 236 -7.00 2.35 -8.24
N LYS A 237 -6.26 3.38 -8.67
CA LYS A 237 -6.63 4.80 -8.57
C LYS A 237 -7.17 5.32 -9.91
N TRP A 238 -7.96 6.40 -9.87
CA TRP A 238 -8.48 7.10 -11.05
C TRP A 238 -9.21 6.15 -12.00
N LEU A 239 -10.26 5.52 -11.48
CA LEU A 239 -10.98 4.47 -12.20
C LEU A 239 -11.58 4.97 -13.52
N ASP A 240 -11.41 4.17 -14.56
CA ASP A 240 -12.02 4.33 -15.87
C ASP A 240 -13.05 3.22 -16.10
N SER A 241 -12.67 1.97 -15.88
CA SER A 241 -13.60 0.85 -16.05
C SER A 241 -13.43 -0.27 -15.03
N ILE A 242 -14.53 -1.00 -14.84
CA ILE A 242 -14.66 -2.21 -14.05
C ILE A 242 -15.14 -3.31 -15.00
N ASN A 243 -14.29 -4.29 -15.28
CA ASN A 243 -14.57 -5.33 -16.27
C ASN A 243 -14.69 -6.69 -15.59
N ILE A 244 -15.81 -7.38 -15.81
CA ILE A 244 -16.01 -8.75 -15.35
C ILE A 244 -15.42 -9.70 -16.38
N ILE A 245 -14.41 -10.47 -15.99
CA ILE A 245 -13.60 -11.28 -16.91
C ILE A 245 -13.45 -12.72 -16.40
N ALA A 246 -13.23 -13.66 -17.33
CA ALA A 246 -13.17 -15.09 -17.03
C ALA A 246 -11.92 -15.48 -16.25
N GLU A 247 -10.79 -14.85 -16.56
CA GLU A 247 -9.47 -15.13 -15.99
C GLU A 247 -8.88 -13.87 -15.36
N GLU A 248 -7.80 -14.01 -14.59
CA GLU A 248 -7.12 -12.85 -14.01
C GLU A 248 -6.68 -11.83 -15.07
N CYS A 249 -6.60 -10.56 -14.69
CA CYS A 249 -6.18 -9.47 -15.56
C CYS A 249 -4.81 -9.77 -16.21
N GLN A 250 -4.73 -9.54 -17.53
CA GLN A 250 -3.54 -9.80 -18.33
C GLN A 250 -2.57 -8.61 -18.41
N GLY A 251 -2.89 -7.51 -17.71
CA GLY A 251 -2.05 -6.31 -17.64
C GLY A 251 -0.66 -6.58 -17.07
N PHE A 252 0.31 -5.75 -17.46
CA PHE A 252 1.72 -5.84 -17.10
C PHE A 252 1.91 -5.98 -15.58
N PHE A 253 1.23 -5.17 -14.78
CA PHE A 253 1.38 -5.15 -13.32
C PHE A 253 0.74 -6.36 -12.61
N MET A 254 -0.10 -7.14 -13.29
CA MET A 254 -0.58 -8.43 -12.79
C MET A 254 0.33 -9.57 -13.25
N GLN A 255 0.73 -9.56 -14.52
CA GLN A 255 1.40 -10.70 -15.15
C GLN A 255 2.93 -10.66 -15.07
N LYS A 256 3.52 -9.47 -15.13
CA LYS A 256 4.96 -9.20 -15.27
C LYS A 256 5.51 -8.34 -14.12
N ASP A 257 4.76 -8.18 -13.03
CA ASP A 257 5.22 -7.57 -11.79
C ASP A 257 4.48 -8.13 -10.58
N TYR A 258 4.85 -7.69 -9.37
CA TYR A 258 4.16 -7.99 -8.11
C TYR A 258 3.94 -9.50 -7.88
N LYS A 259 4.98 -10.30 -8.14
CA LYS A 259 5.02 -11.75 -7.91
C LYS A 259 6.24 -12.09 -7.05
N MET A 260 6.04 -12.96 -6.06
CA MET A 260 7.11 -13.39 -5.14
C MET A 260 7.87 -14.58 -5.73
N PHE A 261 9.14 -14.38 -6.07
CA PHE A 261 10.02 -15.44 -6.59
C PHE A 261 10.99 -15.94 -5.51
N PRO A 262 11.47 -17.19 -5.60
CA PRO A 262 12.51 -17.67 -4.69
C PRO A 262 13.88 -17.01 -5.00
N PRO A 263 14.83 -17.03 -4.05
CA PRO A 263 16.13 -16.36 -4.21
C PRO A 263 17.01 -16.86 -5.37
N SER A 264 16.75 -18.07 -5.88
CA SER A 264 17.46 -18.66 -7.02
C SER A 264 17.09 -18.05 -8.38
N VAL A 265 15.99 -17.28 -8.45
CA VAL A 265 15.55 -16.64 -9.70
C VAL A 265 16.22 -15.27 -9.88
N ASN A 266 16.73 -15.02 -11.08
CA ASN A 266 17.36 -13.78 -11.51
C ASN A 266 16.76 -13.32 -12.85
N TRP A 267 17.30 -12.25 -13.45
CA TRP A 267 16.78 -11.70 -14.69
C TRP A 267 17.00 -12.59 -15.92
N ASP A 268 17.97 -13.51 -15.88
CA ASP A 268 18.31 -14.38 -17.00
C ASP A 268 17.43 -15.65 -17.03
N ASN A 269 16.90 -16.07 -15.87
CA ASN A 269 16.10 -17.31 -15.74
C ASN A 269 14.65 -17.09 -15.29
N ILE A 270 14.19 -15.83 -15.18
CA ILE A 270 12.84 -15.52 -14.72
C ILE A 270 11.78 -16.07 -15.67
N ASN A 271 10.84 -16.85 -15.11
CA ASN A 271 9.59 -17.20 -15.78
C ASN A 271 8.39 -16.73 -14.95
N TRP A 272 7.76 -15.65 -15.42
CA TRP A 272 6.63 -14.99 -14.77
C TRP A 272 5.40 -15.89 -14.53
N SER A 273 5.19 -16.90 -15.38
CA SER A 273 4.04 -17.81 -15.27
C SER A 273 4.16 -18.81 -14.12
N THR A 274 5.36 -19.01 -13.57
CA THR A 274 5.60 -19.95 -12.45
C THR A 274 5.07 -19.44 -11.11
N ARG A 275 4.68 -18.16 -11.04
CA ARG A 275 4.17 -17.52 -9.82
C ARG A 275 2.83 -16.85 -10.08
N LYS A 276 1.96 -16.94 -9.08
CA LYS A 276 0.69 -16.23 -9.06
C LYS A 276 0.91 -14.77 -8.68
N PRO A 277 0.08 -13.83 -9.16
CA PRO A 277 0.09 -12.45 -8.70
C PRO A 277 -0.07 -12.38 -7.18
N GLN A 278 0.74 -11.55 -6.52
CA GLN A 278 0.61 -11.35 -5.09
C GLN A 278 -0.68 -10.59 -4.78
N MET A 279 -1.49 -11.13 -3.87
CA MET A 279 -2.73 -10.53 -3.39
C MET A 279 -2.58 -10.16 -1.91
N ASP A 280 -2.87 -11.09 -1.01
CA ASP A 280 -2.56 -11.00 0.43
C ASP A 280 -1.06 -10.74 0.67
N PHE A 281 -0.67 -10.24 1.84
CA PHE A 281 0.72 -10.06 2.24
C PHE A 281 1.00 -10.64 3.64
N PRO A 282 2.21 -11.16 3.88
CA PRO A 282 2.57 -11.78 5.15
C PRO A 282 2.71 -10.72 6.27
N VAL A 283 2.76 -11.20 7.51
CA VAL A 283 3.04 -10.40 8.70
C VAL A 283 4.32 -9.55 8.51
N GLN A 284 4.24 -8.28 8.88
CA GLN A 284 5.29 -7.27 8.78
C GLN A 284 5.38 -6.50 10.09
N CYS A 285 6.59 -6.07 10.44
CA CYS A 285 6.87 -5.18 11.56
C CYS A 285 8.11 -4.32 11.28
N ALA A 286 8.06 -3.05 11.68
CA ALA A 286 9.24 -2.18 11.65
C ALA A 286 9.22 -1.16 12.79
N ILE A 287 10.39 -1.00 13.43
CA ILE A 287 10.73 0.13 14.32
C ILE A 287 10.75 1.45 13.52
N CYS A 288 10.12 2.49 14.07
CA CYS A 288 10.00 3.82 13.44
C CYS A 288 10.39 4.98 14.36
N SER A 289 10.50 4.77 15.68
CA SER A 289 10.99 5.80 16.62
C SER A 289 12.50 6.03 16.54
N LEU A 290 13.22 5.21 15.77
CA LEU A 290 14.66 5.19 15.61
C LEU A 290 15.02 5.08 14.11
N GLU A 291 16.13 5.70 13.71
CA GLU A 291 16.75 5.47 12.40
C GLU A 291 17.56 4.17 12.39
N ASP A 292 18.20 3.79 11.27
CA ASP A 292 19.04 2.57 11.21
C ASP A 292 20.22 2.60 12.20
N SER A 293 20.71 3.79 12.54
CA SER A 293 21.77 4.03 13.51
C SER A 293 21.46 5.29 14.31
N ASN A 294 21.53 5.21 15.64
CA ASN A 294 21.20 6.31 16.54
C ASN A 294 22.22 6.44 17.67
N ILE A 295 22.39 7.67 18.16
CA ILE A 295 23.04 7.94 19.44
C ILE A 295 21.95 8.40 20.42
N VAL A 296 21.82 7.71 21.54
CA VAL A 296 20.82 8.02 22.57
C VAL A 296 21.49 8.39 23.89
N LYS A 297 20.82 9.25 24.66
CA LYS A 297 21.26 9.58 26.02
C LYS A 297 21.11 8.34 26.93
N PRO A 298 21.94 8.22 27.98
CA PRO A 298 21.74 7.19 29.01
C PRO A 298 20.34 7.24 29.63
N GLY A 299 19.78 6.07 29.91
CA GLY A 299 18.46 5.89 30.52
C GLY A 299 17.52 5.06 29.64
N LYS A 300 16.25 5.03 30.05
CA LYS A 300 15.19 4.33 29.31
C LYS A 300 14.89 5.06 28.00
N ILE A 301 14.76 4.30 26.93
CA ILE A 301 14.28 4.79 25.64
C ILE A 301 12.94 4.15 25.29
N THR A 302 12.18 4.83 24.43
CA THR A 302 10.93 4.30 23.90
C THR A 302 11.14 3.81 22.47
N ILE A 303 10.93 2.52 22.26
CA ILE A 303 11.01 1.86 20.96
C ILE A 303 9.58 1.70 20.46
N LYS A 304 9.22 2.39 19.38
CA LYS A 304 7.89 2.35 18.77
C LYS A 304 7.96 2.00 17.29
N GLY A 305 6.89 1.43 16.77
CA GLY A 305 6.75 1.14 15.36
C GLY A 305 5.35 0.63 15.01
N TYR A 306 5.25 0.01 13.84
CA TYR A 306 4.02 -0.63 13.38
C TYR A 306 4.23 -2.14 13.18
N ALA A 307 3.12 -2.86 13.20
CA ALA A 307 2.98 -4.22 12.73
C ALA A 307 1.68 -4.36 11.92
N VAL A 308 1.66 -5.20 10.88
CA VAL A 308 0.48 -5.42 10.03
C VAL A 308 0.57 -6.79 9.35
N SER A 309 -0.57 -7.44 9.13
CA SER A 309 -0.68 -8.64 8.29
C SER A 309 -1.83 -8.43 7.31
N GLY A 310 -1.75 -9.06 6.14
CA GLY A 310 -2.83 -9.01 5.16
C GLY A 310 -4.00 -9.91 5.54
N GLY A 311 -4.97 -10.05 4.64
CA GLY A 311 -6.10 -10.97 4.78
C GLY A 311 -6.99 -10.75 6.02
N GLY A 312 -6.87 -9.59 6.69
CA GLY A 312 -7.66 -9.25 7.88
C GLY A 312 -7.11 -9.87 9.17
N ARG A 313 -5.88 -10.38 9.14
CA ARG A 313 -5.26 -11.01 10.31
C ARG A 313 -4.73 -9.95 11.27
N GLY A 314 -5.27 -9.91 12.48
CA GLY A 314 -4.73 -9.10 13.57
C GLY A 314 -3.30 -9.50 13.96
N ILE A 315 -2.63 -8.65 14.72
CA ILE A 315 -1.28 -8.91 15.25
C ILE A 315 -1.42 -9.41 16.67
N GLU A 316 -1.15 -10.69 16.91
CA GLU A 316 -1.29 -11.32 18.22
C GLU A 316 -0.10 -11.00 19.15
N ARG A 317 1.09 -10.75 18.61
CA ARG A 317 2.24 -10.37 19.46
C ARG A 317 3.27 -9.56 18.69
N VAL A 318 3.95 -8.66 19.39
CA VAL A 318 5.18 -8.02 18.90
C VAL A 318 6.28 -8.23 19.93
N ASP A 319 7.38 -8.82 19.47
CA ASP A 319 8.55 -9.11 20.28
C ASP A 319 9.68 -8.12 19.92
N VAL A 320 10.26 -7.47 20.93
CA VAL A 320 11.39 -6.56 20.78
C VAL A 320 12.59 -7.09 21.57
N SER A 321 13.73 -7.21 20.90
CA SER A 321 15.00 -7.58 21.49
C SER A 321 15.95 -6.38 21.55
N ILE A 322 16.81 -6.34 22.57
CA ILE A 322 17.88 -5.34 22.74
C ILE A 322 19.29 -5.95 22.68
N ASP A 323 19.39 -7.24 22.35
CA ASP A 323 20.63 -8.03 22.33
C ASP A 323 20.84 -8.79 21.02
N GLY A 324 20.27 -8.28 19.92
CA GLY A 324 20.40 -8.84 18.57
C GLY A 324 19.48 -10.04 18.29
N GLY A 325 18.42 -10.22 19.07
CA GLY A 325 17.43 -11.29 18.90
C GLY A 325 17.64 -12.52 19.77
N LYS A 326 18.45 -12.43 20.84
CA LYS A 326 18.72 -13.55 21.76
C LYS A 326 17.64 -13.65 22.84
N THR A 327 17.24 -12.52 23.40
CA THR A 327 16.13 -12.41 24.36
C THR A 327 15.09 -11.41 23.88
N TRP A 328 13.85 -11.56 24.35
CA TRP A 328 12.69 -10.84 23.83
C TRP A 328 11.85 -10.26 24.96
N LEU A 329 11.44 -9.01 24.77
CA LEU A 329 10.42 -8.31 25.54
C LEU A 329 9.16 -8.26 24.69
N GLU A 330 8.00 -8.61 25.25
CA GLU A 330 6.74 -8.35 24.57
C GLU A 330 6.41 -6.86 24.64
N ALA A 331 6.15 -6.26 23.48
CA ALA A 331 5.73 -4.86 23.38
C ALA A 331 4.23 -4.73 23.62
N SER A 332 3.81 -3.61 24.19
CA SER A 332 2.39 -3.24 24.20
C SER A 332 1.91 -3.02 22.77
N ARG A 333 0.65 -3.31 22.49
CA ARG A 333 0.00 -3.20 21.18
C ARG A 333 -1.24 -2.34 21.29
N PHE A 334 -1.46 -1.44 20.32
CA PHE A 334 -2.63 -0.56 20.32
C PHE A 334 -2.99 -0.06 18.92
N GLN A 335 -4.25 0.34 18.74
CA GLN A 335 -4.78 0.99 17.55
C GLN A 335 -5.35 2.36 17.93
N LYS A 336 -6.65 2.40 18.25
CA LYS A 336 -7.38 3.61 18.66
C LYS A 336 -7.02 3.99 20.10
N ALA A 337 -6.79 5.27 20.35
CA ALA A 337 -6.51 5.77 21.69
C ALA A 337 -7.69 5.50 22.64
N GLY A 338 -7.41 5.06 23.87
CA GLY A 338 -8.43 4.78 24.88
C GLY A 338 -9.22 3.48 24.68
N MET A 339 -8.94 2.71 23.62
CA MET A 339 -9.56 1.40 23.38
C MET A 339 -8.51 0.29 23.52
N PRO A 340 -8.76 -0.76 24.31
CA PRO A 340 -7.86 -1.91 24.34
C PRO A 340 -7.85 -2.59 22.98
N TYR A 341 -6.67 -2.99 22.54
CA TYR A 341 -6.53 -3.79 21.33
C TYR A 341 -6.51 -5.28 21.71
N ILE A 342 -7.45 -6.03 21.14
CA ILE A 342 -7.48 -7.49 21.18
C ILE A 342 -7.53 -7.95 19.72
N ALA A 343 -6.63 -8.86 19.35
CA ALA A 343 -6.57 -9.32 17.98
C ALA A 343 -7.80 -10.17 17.64
N ASP A 344 -8.37 -9.97 16.45
CA ASP A 344 -9.60 -10.65 15.96
C ASP A 344 -10.90 -10.32 16.71
N ASP A 345 -10.88 -9.32 17.61
CA ASP A 345 -12.11 -8.77 18.19
C ASP A 345 -12.64 -7.63 17.33
N ASP A 346 -13.57 -7.93 16.43
CA ASP A 346 -14.20 -6.95 15.52
C ASP A 346 -14.96 -5.84 16.28
N SER A 347 -15.21 -5.98 17.59
CA SER A 347 -15.87 -4.93 18.40
C SER A 347 -14.91 -3.83 18.87
N SER A 348 -13.63 -4.16 19.05
CA SER A 348 -12.63 -3.24 19.59
C SER A 348 -11.48 -2.95 18.61
N SER A 349 -11.24 -3.83 17.64
CA SER A 349 -10.14 -3.75 16.68
C SER A 349 -10.59 -3.48 15.25
N ASP A 350 -9.74 -2.79 14.49
CA ASP A 350 -9.91 -2.59 13.06
C ASP A 350 -9.05 -3.62 12.32
N LYS A 351 -9.66 -4.74 11.88
CA LYS A 351 -8.93 -5.89 11.30
C LYS A 351 -8.12 -5.60 10.03
N TRP A 352 -8.46 -4.52 9.31
CA TRP A 352 -7.76 -4.12 8.08
C TRP A 352 -6.66 -3.08 8.32
N ALA A 353 -6.50 -2.63 9.55
CA ALA A 353 -5.53 -1.61 9.92
C ALA A 353 -4.28 -2.22 10.56
N TRP A 354 -3.17 -1.49 10.49
CA TRP A 354 -1.98 -1.78 11.26
C TRP A 354 -2.24 -1.73 12.77
N VAL A 355 -1.26 -2.19 13.53
CA VAL A 355 -1.21 -2.13 14.98
C VAL A 355 0.09 -1.44 15.35
N PHE A 356 0.03 -0.43 16.20
CA PHE A 356 1.23 0.17 16.76
C PHE A 356 1.73 -0.64 17.93
N PHE A 357 3.05 -0.65 18.10
CA PHE A 357 3.68 -1.27 19.26
C PHE A 357 4.60 -0.29 19.98
N GLU A 358 4.78 -0.51 21.28
CA GLU A 358 5.69 0.25 22.11
C GLU A 358 6.35 -0.62 23.18
N VAL A 359 7.64 -0.41 23.42
CA VAL A 359 8.33 -0.88 24.62
C VAL A 359 9.22 0.22 25.18
N VAL A 360 9.24 0.34 26.50
CA VAL A 360 10.14 1.25 27.23
C VAL A 360 11.14 0.42 28.00
N THR A 361 12.42 0.54 27.66
CA THR A 361 13.48 -0.27 28.27
C THR A 361 14.80 0.49 28.35
N ASP A 362 15.64 0.07 29.28
CA ASP A 362 17.05 0.43 29.30
C ASP A 362 17.78 -0.33 28.19
N VAL A 363 18.65 0.36 27.46
CA VAL A 363 19.44 -0.23 26.37
C VAL A 363 20.92 -0.29 26.75
N PRO A 364 21.62 -1.42 26.45
CA PRO A 364 23.07 -1.52 26.62
C PRO A 364 23.82 -0.44 25.84
N LYS A 365 25.09 -0.20 26.23
CA LYS A 365 25.95 0.82 25.62
C LYS A 365 26.02 0.74 24.09
N ASN A 366 26.06 -0.48 23.56
CA ASN A 366 25.91 -0.76 22.13
C ASN A 366 24.85 -1.86 22.02
N ALA A 367 23.71 -1.55 21.41
CA ALA A 367 22.59 -2.45 21.27
C ALA A 367 22.21 -2.60 19.79
N GLU A 368 21.96 -3.83 19.37
CA GLU A 368 21.17 -4.10 18.17
C GLU A 368 19.74 -4.37 18.62
N ILE A 369 18.85 -3.44 18.30
CA ILE A 369 17.43 -3.55 18.61
C ILE A 369 16.74 -4.24 17.45
N VAL A 370 15.99 -5.30 17.75
CA VAL A 370 15.30 -6.12 16.75
C VAL A 370 13.82 -6.16 17.07
N ALA A 371 12.95 -5.99 16.08
CA ALA A 371 11.51 -6.17 16.22
C ALA A 371 10.96 -7.22 15.24
N LYS A 372 10.04 -8.04 15.72
CA LYS A 372 9.28 -9.02 14.93
C LYS A 372 7.85 -9.15 15.45
N ALA A 373 6.90 -9.43 14.56
CA ALA A 373 5.50 -9.65 14.90
C ALA A 373 5.06 -11.09 14.61
N VAL A 374 3.97 -11.48 15.29
CA VAL A 374 3.21 -12.73 15.10
C VAL A 374 1.76 -12.33 14.85
N ASP A 375 1.14 -12.85 13.78
CA ASP A 375 -0.29 -12.63 13.52
C ASP A 375 -1.18 -13.68 14.21
N ILE A 376 -2.50 -13.48 14.18
CA ILE A 376 -3.48 -14.40 14.82
C ILE A 376 -3.44 -15.83 14.28
N ALA A 377 -2.90 -16.03 13.08
CA ALA A 377 -2.69 -17.35 12.49
C ALA A 377 -1.31 -17.94 12.84
N SER A 378 -0.60 -17.33 13.80
CA SER A 378 0.75 -17.70 14.23
C SER A 378 1.79 -17.64 13.11
N ASN A 379 1.55 -16.88 12.03
CA ASN A 379 2.59 -16.61 11.05
C ASN A 379 3.68 -15.74 11.70
N VAL A 380 4.93 -15.99 11.31
CA VAL A 380 6.09 -15.28 11.83
C VAL A 380 6.89 -14.63 10.71
N GLN A 381 7.65 -13.60 11.07
CA GLN A 381 8.61 -12.98 10.17
C GLN A 381 9.90 -13.81 10.04
N PRO A 382 10.49 -13.92 8.84
CA PRO A 382 11.79 -14.55 8.66
C PRO A 382 12.89 -13.72 9.34
N GLU A 383 13.87 -14.39 9.93
CA GLU A 383 15.00 -13.70 10.56
C GLU A 383 15.88 -12.96 9.55
N ASN A 384 16.21 -13.63 8.45
CA ASN A 384 17.23 -13.19 7.49
C ASN A 384 16.59 -12.86 6.14
N VAL A 385 17.05 -11.76 5.54
CA VAL A 385 16.54 -11.29 4.25
C VAL A 385 16.98 -12.20 3.09
N GLU A 386 18.09 -12.91 3.24
CA GLU A 386 18.63 -13.87 2.28
C GLU A 386 17.63 -14.99 1.97
N ASN A 387 16.88 -15.43 3.00
CA ASN A 387 15.87 -16.50 2.86
C ASN A 387 14.67 -16.08 2.00
N ILE A 388 14.43 -14.76 1.89
CA ILE A 388 13.30 -14.18 1.17
C ILE A 388 13.72 -13.22 0.06
N TRP A 389 15.03 -13.14 -0.24
CA TRP A 389 15.53 -12.28 -1.29
C TRP A 389 14.85 -12.65 -2.61
N ASN A 390 14.43 -11.65 -3.37
CA ASN A 390 13.83 -11.86 -4.68
C ASN A 390 14.17 -10.70 -5.62
N LEU A 391 14.26 -11.00 -6.91
CA LEU A 391 14.72 -10.07 -7.94
C LEU A 391 13.91 -8.76 -8.05
N ARG A 392 12.65 -8.75 -7.59
CA ARG A 392 11.76 -7.57 -7.57
C ARG A 392 11.84 -6.76 -6.29
N GLY A 393 12.55 -7.27 -5.28
CA GLY A 393 12.68 -6.61 -3.99
C GLY A 393 11.34 -6.33 -3.34
N ILE A 394 10.39 -7.27 -3.41
CA ILE A 394 9.07 -7.14 -2.77
C ILE A 394 9.00 -7.98 -1.50
N LEU A 395 8.05 -7.65 -0.63
CA LEU A 395 7.72 -8.38 0.60
C LEU A 395 8.94 -8.59 1.50
N ASN A 396 9.76 -7.56 1.69
CA ASN A 396 10.81 -7.62 2.70
C ASN A 396 10.20 -7.57 4.11
N THR A 397 9.93 -8.75 4.66
CA THR A 397 9.40 -8.93 6.01
C THR A 397 10.46 -9.48 6.98
N SER A 398 11.75 -9.38 6.65
CA SER A 398 12.81 -9.78 7.58
C SER A 398 12.67 -9.03 8.91
N TRP A 399 13.18 -9.59 10.02
CA TRP A 399 13.22 -8.84 11.29
C TRP A 399 13.87 -7.46 11.08
N HIS A 400 13.24 -6.40 11.59
CA HIS A 400 13.80 -5.06 11.46
C HIS A 400 14.84 -4.85 12.55
N ARG A 401 16.07 -4.53 12.14
CA ARG A 401 17.22 -4.33 13.04
C ARG A 401 17.67 -2.88 12.97
N VAL A 402 17.85 -2.23 14.12
CA VAL A 402 18.43 -0.89 14.23
C VAL A 402 19.55 -0.87 15.26
N HIS A 403 20.57 -0.05 15.02
CA HIS A 403 21.72 0.06 15.91
C HIS A 403 21.58 1.29 16.81
N VAL A 404 21.84 1.10 18.10
CA VAL A 404 21.81 2.16 19.10
C VAL A 404 23.11 2.17 19.88
N ARG A 405 23.71 3.36 19.97
CA ARG A 405 24.85 3.62 20.84
C ARG A 405 24.43 4.59 21.94
N VAL A 406 24.68 4.22 23.20
CA VAL A 406 24.46 5.10 24.35
C VAL A 406 25.68 5.99 24.52
N GLY A 407 25.46 7.30 24.47
CA GLY A 407 26.51 8.30 24.60
C GLY A 407 25.97 9.71 24.69
N HIS A 408 26.84 10.64 25.10
CA HIS A 408 26.56 12.06 24.91
C HIS A 408 26.80 12.38 23.44
N SER A 409 25.85 13.05 22.79
CA SER A 409 26.10 13.63 21.47
C SER A 409 27.23 14.64 21.63
N ASN A 410 28.34 14.47 20.91
CA ASN A 410 29.34 15.53 20.78
C ASN A 410 28.79 16.57 19.81
N ILE A 411 27.81 17.36 20.26
CA ILE A 411 27.36 18.59 19.60
C ILE A 411 27.48 19.70 20.63
#